data_AF-A0A9X4RWV7-F1
#
_entry.id   AF-A0A9X4RWV7-F1
#
_cell.length_a   1.000
_cell.length_b   1.000
_cell.length_c   1.000
_cell.angle_alpha   90.00
_cell.angle_beta   90.00
_cell.angle_gamma   90.00
#
_symmetry.space_group_name_H-M   'P 1'
#
loop_
_entity.id
_entity.type
_entity.pdbx_description
1 polymer ?
#
loop_
_entity_poly.entity_id
_entity_poly.type
_entity_poly.pdbx_seq_one_letter_code
_entity_poly.pdbx_strand_id
1 'polypeptide(L)'
;MDKAKTLQLISITPDQLADIVSQRVRIEFEKAKEEFSTAPKKEFLTRESAAEFLSISLPTLHNYTKQGKLKAYALGSRVYYLRNEIETMMEPLKYKHHE
;
A
#
# COMPACT_ATOMS: atom_id res chain seq x y z
N MET A 1 -12.09 -2.98 44.87
CA MET A 1 -10.70 -2.50 44.74
C MET A 1 -9.85 -3.71 44.43
N ASP A 2 -9.51 -3.92 43.16
CA ASP A 2 -8.61 -5.00 42.76
C ASP A 2 -7.28 -4.84 43.48
N LYS A 3 -6.94 -5.80 44.34
CA LYS A 3 -5.62 -5.84 44.96
C LYS A 3 -4.59 -5.93 43.84
N ALA A 4 -3.64 -4.99 43.81
CA ALA A 4 -2.51 -5.05 42.90
C ALA A 4 -1.84 -6.42 43.06
N LYS A 5 -1.84 -7.24 42.00
CA LYS A 5 -1.10 -8.50 41.97
C LYS A 5 0.39 -8.16 41.97
N THR A 6 1.04 -8.34 43.12
CA THR A 6 2.49 -8.18 43.25
C THR A 6 3.19 -9.35 42.57
N LEU A 7 4.02 -9.07 41.58
CA LEU A 7 4.91 -10.06 40.96
C LEU A 7 6.30 -9.91 41.56
N GLN A 8 6.83 -10.98 42.15
CA GLN A 8 8.22 -11.05 42.60
C GLN A 8 9.03 -11.89 41.61
N LEU A 9 10.07 -11.30 41.06
CA LEU A 9 11.00 -11.96 40.14
C LEU A 9 12.29 -12.24 40.89
N ILE A 10 12.69 -13.51 40.95
CA ILE A 10 13.91 -13.97 41.63
C ILE A 10 14.92 -14.33 40.54
N SER A 11 16.17 -13.89 40.70
CA SER A 11 17.28 -14.20 39.77
C SER A 11 17.20 -13.54 38.38
N ILE A 12 16.54 -12.40 38.26
CA ILE A 12 16.61 -11.53 37.07
C ILE A 12 16.99 -10.12 37.50
N THR A 13 17.89 -9.48 36.77
CA THR A 13 18.22 -8.08 37.03
C THR A 13 17.20 -7.14 36.38
N PRO A 14 17.05 -5.91 36.89
CA PRO A 14 16.20 -4.89 36.24
C PRO A 14 16.56 -4.68 34.76
N ASP A 15 17.84 -4.70 34.42
CA ASP A 15 18.30 -4.52 33.03
C ASP A 15 17.88 -5.68 32.13
N GLN A 16 18.01 -6.92 32.60
CA GLN A 16 17.53 -8.10 31.86
C GLN A 16 16.02 -8.05 31.63
N LEU A 17 15.26 -7.58 32.61
CA LEU A 17 13.82 -7.39 32.45
C LEU A 17 13.52 -6.29 31.43
N ALA A 18 14.23 -5.16 31.51
CA ALA A 18 14.07 -4.05 30.56
C ALA A 18 14.39 -4.50 29.13
N ASP A 19 15.41 -5.32 28.93
CA ASP A 19 15.78 -5.87 27.64
C ASP A 19 14.70 -6.79 27.07
N ILE A 20 14.18 -7.73 27.88
CA ILE A 20 13.10 -8.65 27.46
C ILE A 20 11.85 -7.87 27.07
N VAL A 21 11.46 -6.89 27.89
CA VAL A 21 10.29 -6.03 27.59
C VAL A 21 10.54 -5.21 26.34
N SER A 22 11.71 -4.59 26.19
CA SER A 22 12.06 -3.78 25.02
C SER A 22 12.07 -4.59 23.74
N GLN A 23 12.61 -5.80 23.77
CA GLN A 23 12.56 -6.74 22.64
C GLN A 23 11.12 -7.06 22.26
N ARG A 24 10.26 -7.35 23.25
CA ARG A 24 8.87 -7.68 22.95
C ARG A 24 8.10 -6.48 22.40
N VAL A 25 8.26 -5.31 23.00
CA VAL A 25 7.66 -4.05 22.51
C VAL A 25 8.11 -3.76 21.08
N ARG A 26 9.39 -3.96 20.76
CA ARG A 26 9.92 -3.76 19.42
C ARG A 26 9.29 -4.71 18.40
N ILE A 27 9.12 -5.98 18.73
CA ILE A 27 8.46 -6.96 17.85
C ILE A 27 7.02 -6.53 17.55
N GLU A 28 6.24 -6.18 18.58
CA GLU A 28 4.85 -5.78 18.37
C GLU A 28 4.76 -4.42 17.65
N PHE A 29 5.72 -3.51 17.89
CA PHE A 29 5.80 -2.23 17.19
C PHE A 29 6.09 -2.39 15.70
N GLU A 30 7.05 -3.24 15.32
CA GLU A 30 7.34 -3.49 13.89
C GLU A 30 6.14 -4.15 13.18
N LYS A 31 5.46 -5.11 13.83
CA LYS A 31 4.22 -5.69 13.28
C LYS A 31 3.14 -4.63 13.06
N ALA A 32 2.90 -3.78 14.05
CA ALA A 32 1.93 -2.70 13.93
C ALA A 32 2.31 -1.75 12.78
N LYS A 33 3.59 -1.39 12.65
CA LYS A 33 4.09 -0.54 11.57
C LYS A 33 3.87 -1.15 10.19
N GLU A 34 4.08 -2.46 10.03
CA GLU A 34 3.76 -3.17 8.79
C GLU A 34 2.26 -3.08 8.50
N GLU A 35 1.40 -3.33 9.48
CA GLU A 35 -0.06 -3.21 9.32
C GLU A 35 -0.48 -1.79 8.89
N PHE A 36 0.08 -0.74 9.49
CA PHE A 36 -0.21 0.66 9.10
C PHE A 36 0.42 1.09 7.77
N SER A 37 1.48 0.41 7.32
CA SER A 37 2.12 0.64 6.02
C SER A 37 1.30 0.04 4.85
N THR A 38 0.30 -0.78 5.11
CA THR A 38 -0.50 -1.44 4.06
C THR A 38 -1.63 -0.59 3.49
N ALA A 39 -1.87 0.62 4.01
CA ALA A 39 -2.76 1.55 3.32
C ALA A 39 -2.12 1.87 1.96
N PRO A 40 -2.71 1.44 0.82
CA PRO A 40 -2.12 1.70 -0.47
C PRO A 40 -2.06 3.22 -0.62
N LYS A 41 -0.84 3.77 -0.64
CA LYS A 41 -0.64 5.18 -0.92
C LYS A 41 -1.38 5.45 -2.22
N LYS A 42 -2.42 6.27 -2.17
CA LYS A 42 -3.18 6.70 -3.35
C LYS A 42 -2.23 7.55 -4.20
N GLU A 43 -1.46 6.89 -5.05
CA GLU A 43 -0.47 7.51 -5.92
C GLU A 43 -1.20 8.04 -7.16
N PHE A 44 -1.32 9.36 -7.23
CA PHE A 44 -1.85 10.04 -8.40
C PHE A 44 -0.73 10.29 -9.40
N LEU A 45 -0.89 9.77 -10.61
CA LEU A 45 0.00 9.97 -11.74
C LEU A 45 -0.55 11.09 -12.62
N THR A 46 0.32 11.96 -13.14
CA THR A 46 -0.06 12.88 -14.22
C THR A 46 -0.29 12.10 -15.51
N ARG A 47 -0.77 12.78 -16.56
CA ARG A 47 -0.93 12.17 -17.89
C ARG A 47 0.39 11.61 -18.42
N GLU A 48 1.48 12.36 -18.24
CA GLU A 48 2.82 12.00 -18.70
C GLU A 48 3.32 10.76 -17.95
N SER A 49 3.26 10.77 -16.62
CA SER A 49 3.68 9.64 -15.81
C SER A 49 2.80 8.40 -16.02
N ALA A 50 1.49 8.56 -16.23
CA ALA A 50 0.60 7.43 -16.52
C ALA A 50 0.88 6.80 -17.90
N ALA A 51 1.19 7.62 -18.90
CA ALA A 51 1.58 7.15 -20.22
C ALA A 51 2.92 6.41 -20.18
N GLU A 52 3.90 6.95 -19.45
CA GLU A 52 5.19 6.31 -19.20
C GLU A 52 5.03 4.98 -18.45
N PHE A 53 4.24 4.98 -17.36
CA PHE A 53 3.97 3.78 -16.56
C PHE A 53 3.37 2.64 -17.39
N LEU A 54 2.43 2.96 -18.28
CA LEU A 54 1.80 2.00 -19.19
C LEU A 54 2.63 1.72 -20.45
N SER A 55 3.74 2.42 -20.64
CA SER A 55 4.54 2.37 -21.88
C SER A 55 3.70 2.62 -23.14
N ILE A 56 2.80 3.61 -23.09
CA ILE A 56 1.96 4.04 -24.23
C ILE A 56 2.16 5.52 -24.55
N SER A 57 1.70 5.94 -25.72
CA SER A 57 1.72 7.36 -26.09
C SER A 57 0.57 8.16 -25.42
N LEU A 58 0.75 9.47 -25.25
CA LEU A 58 -0.29 10.37 -24.72
C LEU A 58 -1.61 10.34 -25.52
N PRO A 59 -1.61 10.25 -26.87
CA PRO A 59 -2.84 10.05 -27.64
C PRO A 59 -3.53 8.73 -27.32
N THR A 60 -2.78 7.63 -27.17
CA THR A 60 -3.36 6.33 -26.78
C THR A 60 -3.96 6.38 -25.39
N LEU A 61 -3.27 6.99 -24.42
CA LEU A 61 -3.79 7.21 -23.07
C LEU A 61 -5.12 7.99 -23.14
N HIS A 62 -5.18 9.07 -23.92
CA HIS A 62 -6.41 9.85 -24.10
C HIS A 62 -7.55 9.01 -24.70
N ASN A 63 -7.26 8.19 -25.71
CA ASN A 63 -8.24 7.29 -26.31
C ASN A 63 -8.77 6.27 -25.29
N TYR A 64 -7.92 5.70 -24.45
CA TYR A 64 -8.34 4.77 -23.40
C TYR A 64 -9.22 5.44 -22.34
N THR A 65 -8.87 6.66 -21.94
CA THR A 65 -9.71 7.47 -21.04
C THR A 65 -11.07 7.78 -21.67
N LYS A 66 -11.10 8.18 -22.95
CA LYS A 66 -12.34 8.47 -23.68
C LYS A 66 -13.20 7.22 -23.89
N GLN A 67 -12.58 6.05 -24.07
CA GLN A 67 -13.25 4.75 -24.16
C GLN A 67 -13.72 4.21 -22.80
N GLY A 68 -13.40 4.89 -21.69
CA GLY A 68 -13.74 4.44 -20.33
C GLY A 68 -12.89 3.28 -19.81
N LYS A 69 -11.81 2.91 -20.52
CA LYS A 69 -10.87 1.85 -20.09
C LYS A 69 -9.98 2.28 -18.94
N LEU A 70 -9.68 3.57 -18.85
CA LEU A 70 -8.92 4.17 -17.75
C LEU A 70 -9.76 5.24 -17.06
N LYS A 71 -9.76 5.21 -15.74
CA LYS A 71 -10.46 6.21 -14.92
C LYS A 71 -9.55 7.41 -14.66
N ALA A 72 -10.02 8.58 -15.04
CA ALA A 72 -9.31 9.84 -14.91
C ALA A 72 -9.98 10.78 -13.92
N TYR A 73 -9.19 11.60 -13.24
CA TYR A 73 -9.61 12.58 -12.26
C TYR A 73 -9.15 13.96 -12.68
N ALA A 74 -10.09 14.89 -12.87
CA ALA A 74 -9.76 16.26 -13.21
C ALA A 74 -9.54 17.09 -11.94
N LEU A 75 -8.50 17.93 -11.96
CA LEU A 75 -8.26 18.99 -10.99
C LEU A 75 -7.96 20.28 -11.78
N GLY A 76 -9.01 21.07 -12.01
CA GLY A 76 -8.95 22.21 -12.92
C GLY A 76 -8.63 21.77 -14.35
N SER A 77 -7.54 22.29 -14.93
CA SER A 77 -7.06 21.92 -16.27
C SER A 77 -6.18 20.67 -16.30
N ARG A 78 -5.79 20.14 -15.14
CA ARG A 78 -4.93 18.96 -15.03
C ARG A 78 -5.75 17.69 -14.88
N VAL A 79 -5.24 16.60 -15.44
CA VAL A 79 -5.85 15.27 -15.35
C VAL A 79 -4.87 14.31 -14.69
N TYR A 80 -5.38 13.55 -13.75
CA TYR A 80 -4.63 12.58 -12.96
C TYR A 80 -5.25 11.18 -13.09
N TYR A 81 -4.45 10.16 -12.82
CA TYR A 81 -4.85 8.77 -12.77
C TYR A 81 -4.38 8.15 -11.46
N LEU A 82 -5.20 7.28 -10.87
CA LEU A 82 -4.79 6.53 -9.70
C LEU A 82 -4.03 5.27 -10.13
N ARG A 83 -2.78 5.14 -9.71
CA ARG A 83 -1.92 4.00 -10.10
C ARG A 83 -2.56 2.65 -9.77
N ASN A 84 -3.09 2.50 -8.57
CA ASN A 84 -3.74 1.26 -8.13
C ASN A 84 -4.97 0.90 -8.98
N GLU A 85 -5.72 1.90 -9.45
CA GLU A 85 -6.84 1.67 -10.38
C GLU A 85 -6.33 1.23 -11.76
N ILE A 86 -5.22 1.79 -12.26
CA ILE A 86 -4.61 1.35 -13.52
C ILE A 86 -4.17 -0.12 -13.41
N GLU A 87 -3.45 -0.48 -12.33
CA GLU A 87 -2.95 -1.84 -12.09
C GLU A 87 -4.10 -2.87 -12.02
N THR A 88 -5.23 -2.49 -11.40
CA THR A 88 -6.40 -3.36 -11.28
C THR A 88 -7.09 -3.63 -12.63
N MET A 89 -6.90 -2.77 -13.64
CA MET A 89 -7.50 -2.94 -14.97
C MET A 89 -6.71 -3.91 -15.87
N MET A 90 -5.50 -4.31 -15.46
CA MET A 90 -4.69 -5.27 -16.22
C MET A 90 -5.20 -6.69 -15.99
N GLU A 91 -5.87 -7.26 -16.98
CA GLU A 91 -6.32 -8.65 -16.95
C GLU A 91 -5.38 -9.58 -17.74
N PRO A 92 -5.20 -10.83 -17.30
CA PRO A 92 -4.45 -11.82 -18.07
C PRO A 92 -5.16 -12.10 -19.40
N LEU A 93 -4.37 -12.22 -20.47
CA LEU A 93 -4.89 -12.56 -21.80
C LEU A 93 -5.51 -13.97 -21.79
N LYS A 94 -6.79 -14.05 -22.14
CA LYS A 94 -7.49 -15.33 -22.36
C LYS A 94 -7.37 -15.71 -23.83
N TYR A 95 -6.34 -16.47 -24.18
CA TYR A 95 -6.27 -17.08 -25.51
C TYR A 95 -7.24 -18.26 -25.58
N LYS A 96 -8.23 -18.19 -26.48
CA LYS A 96 -8.92 -19.41 -26.94
C LYS A 96 -8.02 -20.05 -27.97
N HIS A 97 -7.33 -21.13 -27.60
CA HIS A 97 -6.81 -22.04 -28.62
C HIS A 97 -8.05 -22.63 -29.32
N HIS A 98 -8.29 -22.17 -30.55
CA HIS A 98 -9.16 -22.91 -31.45
C HIS A 98 -8.38 -24.16 -31.87
N GLU A 99 -8.79 -25.30 -31.33
CA GLU A 99 -8.39 -26.63 -31.76
C GLU A 99 -9.16 -27.02 -33.03
#